data_AF-A0A9D6DRJ1-F1
#
_entry.id   AF-A0A9D6DRJ1-F1
#
_cell.length_a   1.000
_cell.length_b   1.000
_cell.length_c   1.000
_cell.angle_alpha   90.00
_cell.angle_beta   90.00
_cell.angle_gamma   90.00
#
_symmetry.space_group_name_H-M   'P 1'
#
loop_
_entity.id
_entity.type
_entity.pdbx_description
1 polymer ?
#
loop_
_entity_poly.entity_id
_entity_poly.type
_entity_poly.pdbx_seq_one_letter_code
_entity_poly.pdbx_strand_id
1 'polypeptide(L)' 'MQFKTGIKISFVGTGVEAVGMLLDILHHFDIGIKSPEGLITPFHIIIFIGFLINFAGVCISWLSNKKGA' A
#
# COMPACT_ATOMS: atom_id res chain seq x y z
N MET A 1 -5.41 -17.06 -18.60
CA MET A 1 -4.93 -15.71 -18.99
C MET A 1 -5.45 -14.59 -18.09
N GLN A 2 -6.71 -14.65 -17.62
CA GLN A 2 -7.31 -13.62 -16.75
C GLN A 2 -6.62 -13.47 -15.37
N PHE A 3 -6.27 -14.57 -14.68
CA PHE A 3 -5.70 -14.50 -13.33
C PHE A 3 -4.34 -13.77 -13.27
N LYS A 4 -3.44 -14.02 -14.24
CA LYS A 4 -2.17 -13.29 -14.37
C LYS A 4 -2.38 -11.79 -14.62
N THR A 5 -3.46 -11.44 -15.32
CA THR A 5 -3.85 -10.04 -15.56
C THR A 5 -4.39 -9.39 -14.29
N GLY A 6 -5.20 -10.12 -13.52
CA GLY A 6 -5.68 -9.68 -12.20
C GLY A 6 -4.55 -9.37 -11.23
N ILE A 7 -3.57 -10.26 -11.08
CA ILE A 7 -2.40 -10.02 -10.20
C ILE A 7 -1.61 -8.78 -10.63
N LYS A 8 -1.41 -8.57 -11.94
CA LYS A 8 -0.75 -7.36 -12.44
C LYS A 8 -1.52 -6.10 -12.08
N ILE A 9 -2.85 -6.10 -12.26
CA ILE A 9 -3.70 -4.96 -11.89
C ILE A 9 -3.61 -4.71 -10.38
N SER A 10 -3.65 -5.76 -9.55
CA SER A 10 -3.50 -5.62 -8.10
C SER A 10 -2.16 -5.01 -7.70
N PHE A 11 -1.04 -5.44 -8.30
CA PHE A 11 0.26 -4.81 -8.03
C PHE A 11 0.30 -3.34 -8.44
N VAL A 12 -0.31 -2.98 -9.58
CA VAL A 12 -0.41 -1.58 -10.01
C VAL A 12 -1.25 -0.78 -9.01
N GLY A 13 -2.40 -1.30 -8.59
CA GLY A 13 -3.27 -0.66 -7.59
C GLY A 13 -2.56 -0.44 -6.26
N THR A 14 -1.89 -1.47 -5.72
CA THR A 14 -1.09 -1.34 -4.50
C THR A 14 0.08 -0.35 -4.69
N GLY A 15 0.66 -0.26 -5.88
CA GLY A 15 1.67 0.76 -6.21
C GLY A 15 1.10 2.18 -6.14
N VAL A 16 -0.11 2.40 -6.67
CA VAL A 16 -0.82 3.70 -6.58
C VAL A 16 -1.09 4.07 -5.12
N GLU A 17 -1.53 3.13 -4.28
CA GLU A 17 -1.70 3.34 -2.84
C GLU A 17 -0.38 3.77 -2.16
N ALA A 18 0.73 3.09 -2.46
CA ALA A 18 2.04 3.43 -1.89
C ALA A 18 2.49 4.85 -2.27
N VAL A 19 2.26 5.26 -3.52
CA VAL A 19 2.53 6.63 -3.98
C VAL A 19 1.64 7.64 -3.25
N GLY A 20 0.35 7.33 -3.07
CA GLY A 20 -0.58 8.18 -2.32
C GLY A 20 -0.12 8.42 -0.88
N MET A 21 0.30 7.36 -0.18
CA MET A 21 0.84 7.49 1.19
C MET A 21 2.14 8.30 1.24
N LEU A 22 3.02 8.15 0.25
CA LEU A 22 4.24 8.97 0.18
C LEU A 22 3.91 10.45 0.00
N LEU A 23 2.98 10.77 -0.91
CA LEU A 23 2.54 12.15 -1.14
C LEU A 23 1.90 12.76 0.10
N ASP A 24 1.13 11.98 0.85
CA ASP A 24 0.53 12.39 2.12
C ASP A 24 1.60 12.75 3.18
N ILE A 25 2.63 11.91 3.32
CA ILE A 25 3.78 12.19 4.19
C ILE A 25 4.49 13.49 3.76
N LEU A 26 4.74 13.67 2.46
CA LEU A 26 5.40 14.86 1.94
C LEU A 26 4.55 16.12 2.16
N HIS A 27 3.23 16.01 2.02
CA HIS A 27 2.31 17.10 2.27
C HIS A 27 2.33 17.53 3.74
N HIS A 28 2.36 16.57 4.68
CA HIS A 28 2.51 16.88 6.11
C HIS A 28 3.80 17.64 6.43
N PHE A 29 4.92 17.26 5.80
CA PHE A 29 6.17 18.00 5.95
C PHE A 29 6.07 19.44 5.40
N ASP A 30 5.37 19.63 4.28
CA ASP A 30 5.17 20.93 3.64
C ASP A 30 4.33 21.88 4.51
N ILE A 31 3.26 21.38 5.12
CA ILE A 31 2.40 22.18 6.02
C ILE A 31 2.98 22.34 7.45
N GLY A 32 4.21 21.92 7.67
CA GLY A 32 4.94 22.13 8.93
C GLY A 32 4.65 21.10 10.03
N ILE A 33 3.94 20.01 9.73
CA ILE A 33 3.79 18.86 10.63
C ILE A 33 5.07 18.04 10.57
N LYS A 34 6.03 18.39 11.44
CA LYS A 34 7.35 17.76 11.52
C LYS A 34 7.49 16.76 12.66
N SER A 35 6.55 16.75 13.60
CA SER A 35 6.62 15.91 14.77
C SER A 35 5.99 14.54 14.50
N PRO A 36 6.56 13.45 15.01
CA PRO A 36 6.02 12.10 14.81
C PRO A 36 4.55 11.99 15.24
N GLU A 37 4.10 12.77 16.22
CA GLU A 37 2.72 12.74 16.72
C GLU A 37 1.70 13.23 15.69
N GLY A 38 2.09 14.13 14.77
CA GLY A 38 1.22 14.61 13.70
C GLY A 38 1.15 13.69 12.48
N LEU A 39 2.16 12.84 12.28
CA LEU A 39 2.21 11.81 11.24
C LEU A 39 1.60 10.47 11.70
N ILE A 40 1.72 10.16 13.00
CA ILE A 40 1.26 8.92 13.62
C ILE A 40 -0.08 9.17 14.32
N THR A 41 -1.07 9.63 13.56
CA THR A 41 -2.45 9.68 14.07
C THR A 41 -3.08 8.28 13.97
N PRO A 42 -4.09 7.95 14.79
CA PRO A 42 -4.80 6.67 14.69
C PRO A 42 -5.32 6.39 13.26
N PHE A 43 -5.70 7.44 12.52
CA PHE A 43 -6.14 7.31 11.13
C PHE A 43 -5.01 6.89 10.19
N HIS A 44 -3.83 7.50 10.30
CA HIS A 44 -2.67 7.11 9.49
C HIS A 44 -2.22 5.69 9.80
N ILE A 45 -2.22 5.29 11.07
CA ILE A 45 -1.90 3.91 11.47
C ILE A 45 -2.85 2.92 10.78
N ILE A 46 -4.16 3.19 10.76
CA ILE A 46 -5.14 2.32 10.09
C ILE A 46 -4.85 2.23 8.59
N ILE A 47 -4.53 3.35 7.93
CA ILE A 47 -4.18 3.39 6.51
C ILE A 47 -2.93 2.55 6.24
N PHE A 48 -1.86 2.72 7.02
CA PHE A 48 -0.63 1.94 6.88
C PHE A 48 -0.86 0.44 7.11
N ILE A 49 -1.61 0.06 8.15
CA ILE A 49 -1.94 -1.34 8.42
C ILE A 49 -2.78 -1.92 7.27
N GLY A 50 -3.79 -1.19 6.80
CA GLY A 50 -4.62 -1.61 5.67
C GLY A 50 -3.78 -1.85 4.41
N PHE A 51 -2.84 -0.96 4.11
CA PHE A 51 -1.88 -1.12 3.01
C PHE A 51 -1.02 -2.37 3.19
N LEU A 52 -0.46 -2.61 4.39
CA LEU A 52 0.37 -3.79 4.64
C LEU A 52 -0.40 -5.10 4.44
N ILE A 53 -1.66 -5.14 4.90
CA ILE A 53 -2.55 -6.30 4.69
C ILE A 53 -2.84 -6.49 3.21
N ASN A 54 -3.16 -5.41 2.47
CA ASN A 54 -3.39 -5.47 1.03
C ASN A 54 -2.16 -6.01 0.28
N PHE A 55 -1.00 -5.42 0.55
CA PHE A 55 0.27 -5.82 -0.08
C PHE A 55 0.63 -7.28 0.21
N ALA A 56 0.45 -7.73 1.46
CA ALA A 56 0.64 -9.15 1.82
C ALA A 56 -0.31 -10.06 1.04
N GLY A 57 -1.58 -9.68 0.90
CA GLY A 57 -2.58 -10.41 0.09
C GLY A 57 -2.19 -10.53 -1.38
N VAL A 58 -1.69 -9.44 -1.99
CA VAL A 58 -1.19 -9.45 -3.37
C VAL A 58 0.04 -10.36 -3.51
N CYS A 59 0.99 -10.30 -2.56
CA CYS A 59 2.16 -11.17 -2.54
C CYS A 59 1.79 -12.66 -2.41
N ILE A 60 0.88 -12.99 -1.49
CA ILE A 60 0.37 -14.37 -1.31
C ILE A 60 -0.31 -14.85 -2.59
N SER A 61 -1.17 -14.02 -3.19
CA SER A 61 -1.86 -14.35 -4.45
C SER A 61 -0.88 -14.65 -5.58
N TRP A 62 0.20 -13.86 -5.67
CA TRP A 62 1.26 -14.08 -6.64
C TRP A 62 2.07 -15.35 -6.39
N LEU A 63 2.41 -15.65 -5.13
CA LEU A 63 3.14 -16.87 -4.77
C LEU A 63 2.31 -18.13 -5.00
N SER A 64 1.02 -18.10 -4.67
CA SER A 64 0.08 -19.20 -4.92
C SER A 64 -0.06 -19.47 -6.42
N ASN A 65 -0.11 -18.42 -7.26
CA ASN A 65 -0.09 -18.56 -8.71
C ASN A 65 1.18 -19.24 -9.24
N LYS A 66 2.34 -18.99 -8.61
CA LYS A 66 3.62 -19.59 -9.01
C LYS A 66 3.75 -21.06 -8.60
N LYS A 67 3.15 -21.48 -7.49
CA LYS A 67 3.21 -22.87 -7.00
C LYS A 67 2.26 -23.83 -7.71
N GLY A 68 1.19 -23.32 -8.31
CA GLY A 68 0.22 -24.10 -9.08
C GLY A 68 0.46 -24.11 -10.60
N ALA A 69 1.63 -23.67 -11.06
CA ALA A 69 2.01 -23.56 -12.47
C ALA A 69 3.20 -24.46 -12.83
#